data_AF-A0A8I1ULL4-F1
#
_entry.id   AF-A0A8I1ULL4-F1
#
_cell.length_a   1.000
_cell.length_b   1.000
_cell.length_c   1.000
_cell.angle_alpha   90.00
_cell.angle_beta   90.00
_cell.angle_gamma   90.00
#
_symmetry.space_group_name_H-M   'P 1'
#
loop_
_entity.id
_entity.type
_entity.pdbx_description
1 polymer ?
#
loop_
_entity_poly.entity_id
_entity_poly.type
_entity_poly.pdbx_seq_one_letter_code
_entity_poly.pdbx_strand_id
1 'polypeptide(L)'
;MMLSAPTLVDETGYFPDRNISTEFFALNAGLKALESQLGPERYRRLAALSAQMRAHFEADPQDNTGEASKGRKCIVEMQDVLRTIAR
;
A
#
# COMPACT_ATOMS: atom_id res chain seq x y z
N MET A 1 -26.59 -4.23 -3.80
CA MET A 1 -25.83 -3.01 -3.51
C MET A 1 -25.14 -3.20 -2.17
N MET A 2 -23.82 -3.31 -2.20
CA MET A 2 -22.86 -2.97 -1.12
C MET A 2 -21.51 -3.46 -1.66
N LEU A 3 -20.76 -2.58 -2.30
CA LEU A 3 -19.37 -2.80 -2.66
C LEU A 3 -18.58 -2.05 -1.60
N SER A 4 -18.18 -2.75 -0.54
CA SER A 4 -17.43 -2.21 0.59
C SER A 4 -15.97 -1.98 0.17
N ALA A 5 -15.32 -0.89 0.61
CA ALA A 5 -13.87 -0.97 0.81
C ALA A 5 -13.63 -2.00 1.87
N PRO A 6 -12.48 -2.68 1.77
CA PRO A 6 -12.05 -3.48 2.86
C PRO A 6 -11.65 -2.52 3.98
N THR A 7 -12.48 -2.46 5.01
CA THR A 7 -11.92 -2.88 6.29
C THR A 7 -11.16 -4.17 6.00
N LEU A 8 -9.82 -4.15 6.04
CA LEU A 8 -9.02 -5.38 6.07
C LEU A 8 -9.27 -6.00 7.45
N VAL A 9 -10.50 -6.41 7.69
CA VAL A 9 -10.96 -7.13 8.84
C VAL A 9 -11.33 -8.47 8.26
N ASP A 10 -10.49 -9.46 8.55
CA ASP A 10 -10.81 -10.82 8.17
C ASP A 10 -11.85 -11.39 9.13
N GLU A 11 -13.13 -11.22 8.78
CA GLU A 11 -14.25 -11.77 9.52
C GLU A 11 -14.25 -13.31 9.56
N THR A 12 -13.45 -13.96 8.70
CA THR A 12 -13.32 -15.43 8.68
C THR A 12 -12.32 -15.97 9.69
N GLY A 13 -11.43 -15.12 10.22
CA GLY A 13 -10.39 -15.49 11.19
C GLY A 13 -9.23 -16.32 10.63
N TYR A 14 -9.09 -16.41 9.31
CA TYR A 14 -7.99 -17.08 8.61
C TYR A 14 -6.68 -16.25 8.62
N PHE A 15 -6.82 -14.92 8.67
CA PHE A 15 -5.79 -13.91 8.72
C PHE A 15 -6.18 -12.77 9.70
N PRO A 16 -6.43 -13.10 10.98
CA PRO A 16 -6.97 -12.15 11.95
C PRO A 16 -6.06 -10.92 12.16
N ASP A 17 -4.75 -11.08 11.90
CA ASP A 17 -3.76 -10.02 12.06
C ASP A 17 -3.52 -9.19 10.79
N ARG A 18 -4.13 -9.53 9.64
CA ARG A 18 -3.95 -8.77 8.39
C ARG A 18 -4.93 -7.61 8.31
N ASN A 19 -4.42 -6.42 8.60
CA ASN A 19 -5.15 -5.15 8.51
C ASN A 19 -4.29 -4.10 7.80
N ILE A 20 -4.85 -2.91 7.56
CA ILE A 20 -4.14 -1.81 6.89
C ILE A 20 -2.80 -1.51 7.58
N SER A 21 -2.75 -1.56 8.92
CA SER A 21 -1.53 -1.24 9.66
C SER A 21 -0.45 -2.31 9.47
N THR A 22 -0.81 -3.59 9.55
CA THR A 22 0.16 -4.70 9.44
C THR A 22 0.66 -4.88 8.02
N GLU A 23 -0.20 -4.77 7.01
CA GLU A 23 0.22 -4.81 5.60
C GLU A 23 1.10 -3.59 5.25
N PHE A 24 0.77 -2.41 5.78
CA PHE A 24 1.59 -1.22 5.57
C PHE A 24 2.96 -1.30 6.24
N PHE A 25 3.00 -1.86 7.44
CA PHE A 25 4.26 -2.13 8.14
C PHE A 25 5.13 -3.09 7.33
N ALA A 26 4.57 -4.20 6.85
CA ALA A 26 5.29 -5.17 6.03
C ALA A 26 5.82 -4.56 4.72
N LEU A 27 5.01 -3.73 4.05
CA LEU A 27 5.42 -3.00 2.84
C LEU A 27 6.63 -2.11 3.09
N ASN A 28 6.58 -1.25 4.11
CA ASN A 28 7.70 -0.34 4.41
C ASN A 28 8.95 -1.08 4.88
N ALA A 29 8.80 -2.17 5.63
CA ALA A 29 9.92 -3.02 6.01
C ALA A 29 10.59 -3.64 4.77
N GLY A 30 9.81 -4.10 3.80
CA GLY A 30 10.33 -4.59 2.51
C GLY A 30 11.04 -3.51 1.71
N LEU A 31 10.47 -2.31 1.60
CA LEU A 31 11.12 -1.17 0.94
C LEU A 31 12.45 -0.79 1.61
N LYS A 32 12.47 -0.80 2.95
CA LYS A 32 13.68 -0.50 3.73
C LYS A 32 14.76 -1.55 3.50
N ALA A 33 14.39 -2.83 3.45
CA ALA A 33 15.33 -3.91 3.16
C ALA A 33 15.96 -3.79 1.76
N LEU A 34 15.25 -3.18 0.80
CA LEU A 34 15.73 -2.95 -0.56
C LEU A 34 16.42 -1.59 -0.75
N GLU A 35 16.51 -0.73 0.27
CA GLU A 35 17.01 0.65 0.14
C GLU A 35 18.37 0.75 -0.59
N SER A 36 19.30 -0.17 -0.30
CA SER A 36 20.61 -0.22 -0.93
C SER A 36 20.56 -0.55 -2.42
N GLN A 37 19.59 -1.36 -2.86
CA GLN A 37 19.38 -1.72 -4.27
C GLN A 37 18.60 -0.65 -5.03
N LEU A 38 17.64 0.01 -4.35
CA LEU A 38 16.80 1.04 -4.93
C LEU A 38 17.58 2.33 -5.24
N GLY A 39 18.53 2.67 -4.35
CA GLY A 39 19.15 3.98 -4.29
C GLY A 39 18.24 5.02 -3.63
N PRO A 40 18.82 6.15 -3.15
CA PRO A 40 18.14 7.08 -2.26
C PRO A 40 16.93 7.77 -2.89
N GLU A 41 16.98 8.08 -4.18
CA GLU A 41 15.88 8.76 -4.89
C GLU A 41 14.65 7.86 -5.05
N ARG A 42 14.87 6.62 -5.52
CA ARG A 42 13.77 5.66 -5.70
C ARG A 42 13.18 5.23 -4.38
N TYR A 43 14.01 4.99 -3.36
CA TYR A 43 13.55 4.69 -2.01
C TYR A 43 12.65 5.81 -1.46
N ARG A 44 13.08 7.08 -1.56
CA ARG A 44 12.26 8.23 -1.12
C ARG A 44 10.92 8.30 -1.87
N ARG A 45 10.93 8.07 -3.19
CA ARG A 45 9.70 8.04 -3.99
C ARG A 45 8.76 6.92 -3.54
N LEU A 46 9.28 5.71 -3.35
CA LEU A 46 8.48 4.56 -2.89
C LEU A 46 7.93 4.78 -1.48
N ALA A 47 8.71 5.36 -0.56
CA ALA A 47 8.24 5.70 0.78
C ALA A 47 7.13 6.77 0.75
N ALA A 48 7.25 7.77 -0.14
CA ALA A 48 6.23 8.80 -0.31
C ALA A 48 4.92 8.23 -0.90
N LEU A 49 5.02 7.35 -1.90
CA LEU A 49 3.87 6.66 -2.48
C LEU A 49 3.19 5.74 -1.47
N SER A 50 3.98 5.02 -0.67
CA SER A 50 3.49 4.22 0.45
C SER A 50 2.67 5.09 1.42
N ALA A 51 3.23 6.21 1.89
CA ALA A 51 2.50 7.11 2.80
C ALA A 51 1.18 7.65 2.19
N GLN A 52 1.18 8.03 0.91
CA GLN A 52 -0.03 8.48 0.21
C GLN A 52 -1.07 7.36 0.07
N MET A 53 -0.63 6.16 -0.29
CA MET A 53 -1.47 4.97 -0.38
C MET A 53 -2.22 4.73 0.93
N ARG A 54 -1.51 4.77 2.06
CA ARG A 54 -2.11 4.60 3.38
C ARG A 54 -3.15 5.67 3.67
N ALA A 55 -2.82 6.94 3.45
CA ALA A 55 -3.74 8.05 3.69
C ALA A 55 -5.04 7.90 2.88
N HIS A 56 -4.93 7.46 1.62
CA HIS A 56 -6.09 7.19 0.78
C HIS A 56 -6.98 6.04 1.29
N PHE A 57 -6.40 4.95 1.78
CA PHE A 57 -7.17 3.85 2.36
C PHE A 57 -7.79 4.21 3.72
N GLU A 58 -7.07 4.96 4.55
CA GLU A 58 -7.61 5.46 5.83
C GLU A 58 -8.74 6.47 5.63
N ALA A 59 -8.70 7.25 4.55
CA ALA A 59 -9.73 8.23 4.20
C ALA A 59 -11.01 7.59 3.60
N ASP A 60 -10.93 6.34 3.14
CA ASP A 60 -12.07 5.62 2.54
C ASP A 60 -12.16 4.17 3.01
N PRO A 61 -12.40 3.96 4.32
CA PRO A 61 -12.49 2.64 4.92
C PRO A 61 -13.71 1.84 4.42
N GLN A 62 -14.60 2.45 3.63
CA GLN A 62 -15.80 1.81 3.07
C GLN A 62 -15.95 1.89 1.52
N ASP A 63 -14.94 2.34 0.74
CA ASP A 63 -14.86 2.44 -0.75
C ASP A 63 -16.05 3.19 -1.34
N ASN A 64 -16.46 4.23 -0.64
CA ASN A 64 -17.61 5.04 -1.00
C ASN A 64 -17.22 6.41 -1.53
N THR A 65 -15.97 6.84 -1.31
CA THR A 65 -15.50 8.18 -1.70
C THR A 65 -14.57 8.14 -2.91
N GLY A 66 -14.07 6.94 -3.26
CA GLY A 66 -13.14 6.74 -4.37
C GLY A 66 -11.68 7.02 -3.99
N GLU A 67 -11.38 7.34 -2.74
CA GLU A 67 -9.98 7.43 -2.28
C GLU A 67 -9.31 6.06 -2.33
N ALA A 68 -10.03 4.96 -2.07
CA ALA A 68 -9.45 3.62 -2.21
C ALA A 68 -8.93 3.37 -3.64
N SER A 69 -9.57 3.94 -4.66
CA SER A 69 -9.07 3.92 -6.04
C SER A 69 -7.75 4.70 -6.21
N LYS A 70 -7.60 5.83 -5.54
CA LYS A 70 -6.33 6.60 -5.51
C LYS A 70 -5.23 5.82 -4.78
N GLY A 71 -5.56 5.16 -3.67
CA GLY A 71 -4.64 4.25 -2.97
C GLY A 71 -4.15 3.13 -3.89
N ARG A 72 -5.06 2.49 -4.66
CA ARG A 72 -4.70 1.49 -5.67
C ARG A 72 -3.78 2.05 -6.77
N LYS A 73 -3.96 3.31 -7.19
CA LYS A 73 -3.05 3.95 -8.17
C LYS A 73 -1.63 4.12 -7.62
N CYS A 74 -1.48 4.47 -6.34
CA CYS A 74 -0.17 4.54 -5.70
C CYS A 74 0.55 3.18 -5.76
N ILE A 75 -0.17 2.06 -5.55
CA ILE A 75 0.40 0.71 -5.65
C ILE A 75 0.92 0.44 -7.07
N VAL A 76 0.15 0.78 -8.11
CA VAL A 76 0.57 0.61 -9.51
C VAL A 76 1.84 1.43 -9.79
N GLU A 77 1.90 2.68 -9.33
CA GLU A 77 3.08 3.51 -9.52
C GLU A 77 4.31 2.94 -8.78
N MET A 78 4.13 2.39 -7.58
CA MET A 78 5.21 1.70 -6.87
C MET A 78 5.71 0.48 -7.66
N GLN A 79 4.81 -0.30 -8.25
CA GLN A 79 5.19 -1.44 -9.10
C GLN A 79 5.99 -0.97 -10.32
N ASP A 80 5.62 0.13 -10.95
CA ASP A 80 6.35 0.69 -12.08
C ASP A 80 7.77 1.10 -11.70
N VAL A 81 7.94 1.78 -10.56
CA VAL A 81 9.28 2.12 -10.03
C VAL A 81 10.12 0.86 -9.80
N LEU A 82 9.56 -0.17 -9.17
CA LEU A 82 10.27 -1.42 -8.90
C LEU A 82 10.63 -2.19 -10.18
N ARG A 83 9.75 -2.20 -11.18
CA ARG A 83 10.02 -2.83 -12.49
C ARG A 83 11.20 -2.21 -13.23
N THR A 84 11.56 -0.95 -12.95
CA THR A 84 12.75 -0.33 -13.54
C THR A 84 14.07 -0.95 -13.05
N ILE A 85 14.02 -1.70 -11.93
CA ILE A 85 15.20 -2.27 -11.26
C ILE A 85 15.34 -3.76 -11.55
N ALA A 86 14.23 -4.45 -11.81
CA ALA A 86 14.20 -5.88 -12.11
C ALA A 86 14.65 -6.25 -13.55
N ARG A 87 15.30 -5.32 -14.27
CA ARG A 87 15.88 -5.54 -15.61
C ARG A 87 17.38 -5.65 -15.51
#